data_AF-A0A1D3D599-F1
#
_entry.id   AF-A0A1D3D599-F1
#
_cell.length_a   1.000
_cell.length_b   1.000
_cell.length_c   1.000
_cell.angle_alpha   90.00
_cell.angle_beta   90.00
_cell.angle_gamma   90.00
#
_symmetry.space_group_name_H-M   'P 1'
#
loop_
_entity.id
_entity.type
_entity.pdbx_description
1 polymer ?
#
loop_
_entity_poly.entity_id
_entity_poly.type
_entity_poly.pdbx_seq_one_letter_code
_entity_poly.pdbx_strand_id
1 'polypeptide(L)'
;MERDTPTRVFLLFTQVCILVLAGAQLALCLQPEWGNGFSVYDIASAEFFNLHPLLNVLAFGVAMTESLISFQGFGLRHGVAKTLHALLQLASLILGIAAFSIVVAYHNANSYPNFYSVHSWIGLTVYVFAWTQFLGGLFIFWLPGLAPPALKAAFLRYHKVLGVLGADRTTSAGCEASRPGDPSCATPFPPPGTADTGFMGAENQPSAQLRRNKAPSNRPVN
;
A
#
# COMPACT_ATOMS: atom_id res chain seq x y z
N MET A 1 23.19 -10.30 -13.65
CA MET A 1 22.97 -9.95 -12.23
C MET A 1 21.90 -10.90 -11.70
N GLU A 2 22.32 -11.95 -11.02
CA GLU A 2 21.42 -12.96 -10.47
C GLU A 2 20.82 -12.41 -9.18
N ARG A 3 19.52 -12.10 -9.17
CA ARG A 3 18.85 -11.61 -7.95
C ARG A 3 18.76 -12.73 -6.92
N ASP A 4 19.09 -12.40 -5.68
CA ASP A 4 19.02 -13.29 -4.52
C ASP A 4 17.64 -13.95 -4.39
N THR A 5 17.64 -15.25 -4.11
CA THR A 5 16.46 -16.11 -3.86
C THR A 5 15.38 -15.46 -2.98
N PRO A 6 15.67 -14.81 -1.83
CA PRO A 6 14.63 -14.19 -1.00
C PRO A 6 13.84 -13.09 -1.69
N THR A 7 14.47 -12.28 -2.55
CA THR A 7 13.80 -11.21 -3.30
C THR A 7 12.80 -11.79 -4.30
N ARG A 8 13.18 -12.89 -4.97
CA ARG A 8 12.29 -13.58 -5.92
C ARG A 8 11.09 -14.21 -5.21
N VAL A 9 11.32 -14.84 -4.06
CA VAL A 9 10.25 -15.43 -3.24
C VAL A 9 9.25 -14.36 -2.78
N PHE A 10 9.74 -13.21 -2.32
CA PHE A 10 8.87 -12.09 -1.90
C PHE A 10 8.00 -11.56 -3.05
N LEU A 11 8.58 -11.39 -4.24
CA LEU A 11 7.83 -10.90 -5.41
C LEU A 11 6.77 -11.92 -5.86
N LEU A 12 7.11 -13.21 -5.89
CA LEU A 12 6.15 -14.27 -6.22
C LEU A 12 5.03 -14.38 -5.19
N PHE A 13 5.35 -14.27 -3.90
CA PHE A 13 4.35 -14.26 -2.84
C PHE A 13 3.38 -13.09 -3.02
N THR A 14 3.91 -11.88 -3.25
CA THR A 14 3.10 -10.68 -3.52
C THR A 14 2.18 -10.90 -4.73
N GLN A 15 2.71 -11.48 -5.81
CA GLN A 15 1.96 -11.80 -7.02
C GLN A 15 0.78 -12.75 -6.74
N VAL A 16 1.04 -13.82 -5.99
CA VAL A 16 0.02 -14.81 -5.63
C VAL A 16 -1.08 -14.17 -4.78
N CYS A 17 -0.71 -13.35 -3.79
CA CYS A 17 -1.68 -12.62 -2.97
C CYS A 17 -2.59 -11.73 -3.82
N ILE A 18 -2.03 -10.97 -4.76
CA ILE A 18 -2.82 -10.09 -5.64
C ILE A 18 -3.78 -10.89 -6.52
N LEU A 19 -3.31 -11.98 -7.12
CA LEU A 19 -4.15 -12.84 -7.97
C LEU A 19 -5.26 -13.51 -7.16
N VAL A 20 -4.99 -13.93 -5.92
CA VAL A 20 -6.00 -14.48 -5.00
C VAL A 20 -7.04 -13.43 -4.64
N LEU A 21 -6.63 -12.21 -4.29
CA LEU A 21 -7.55 -11.11 -3.97
C LEU A 21 -8.40 -10.71 -5.18
N ALA A 22 -7.80 -10.67 -6.38
CA ALA A 22 -8.53 -10.39 -7.62
C ALA A 22 -9.52 -11.50 -7.97
N GLY A 23 -9.12 -12.77 -7.81
CA GLY A 23 -10.00 -13.92 -7.98
C GLY A 23 -11.15 -13.91 -6.98
N ALA A 24 -10.89 -13.59 -5.72
CA ALA A 24 -11.92 -13.47 -4.69
C ALA A 24 -12.91 -12.34 -4.99
N GLN A 25 -12.43 -11.15 -5.38
CA GLN A 25 -13.30 -10.04 -5.76
C GLN A 25 -14.16 -10.39 -6.97
N LEU A 26 -13.58 -11.02 -8.00
CA LEU A 26 -14.33 -11.48 -9.15
C LEU A 26 -15.38 -12.53 -8.76
N ALA A 27 -15.03 -13.50 -7.93
CA ALA A 27 -15.95 -14.52 -7.45
C ALA A 27 -17.13 -13.92 -6.69
N LEU A 28 -16.90 -12.92 -5.84
CA LEU A 28 -17.93 -12.18 -5.12
C LEU A 28 -18.90 -11.46 -6.08
N CYS A 29 -18.38 -10.77 -7.10
CA CYS A 29 -19.22 -10.10 -8.11
C CYS A 29 -20.06 -11.12 -8.92
N LEU A 30 -19.58 -12.36 -9.07
CA LEU A 30 -20.28 -13.42 -9.81
C LEU A 30 -21.26 -14.24 -8.96
N GLN A 31 -21.26 -14.09 -7.62
CA GLN A 31 -22.22 -14.83 -6.78
C GLN A 31 -23.65 -14.37 -7.08
N PRO A 32 -24.60 -15.27 -7.41
CA PRO A 32 -25.97 -14.89 -7.73
C PRO A 32 -26.71 -14.19 -6.59
N GLU A 33 -26.36 -14.51 -5.35
CA GLU A 33 -27.01 -13.95 -4.15
C GLU A 33 -26.57 -12.52 -3.83
N TRP A 34 -25.38 -12.10 -4.28
CA TRP A 34 -24.75 -10.85 -3.84
C TRP A 34 -24.45 -9.91 -5.00
N GLY A 35 -23.68 -10.39 -5.98
CA GLY A 35 -23.24 -9.58 -7.09
C GLY A 35 -24.14 -9.69 -8.31
N ASN A 36 -24.70 -10.87 -8.58
CA ASN A 36 -25.50 -11.15 -9.77
C ASN A 36 -24.79 -10.83 -11.11
N GLY A 37 -23.46 -10.78 -11.11
CA GLY A 37 -22.65 -10.57 -12.30
C GLY A 37 -22.40 -9.10 -12.64
N PHE A 38 -22.35 -8.81 -13.94
CA PHE A 38 -21.97 -7.50 -14.49
C PHE A 38 -22.95 -7.07 -15.59
N SER A 39 -23.30 -5.79 -15.60
CA SER A 39 -24.14 -5.20 -16.64
C SER A 39 -23.67 -3.79 -16.96
N VAL A 40 -23.77 -3.41 -18.24
CA VAL A 40 -23.47 -2.03 -18.72
C VAL A 40 -24.72 -1.31 -19.22
N TYR A 41 -25.89 -1.96 -19.14
CA TYR A 41 -27.13 -1.44 -19.72
C TYR A 41 -27.98 -0.65 -18.72
N ASP A 42 -28.00 -1.07 -17.46
CA ASP A 42 -28.73 -0.38 -16.39
C ASP A 42 -27.74 0.24 -15.40
N ILE A 43 -27.55 1.55 -15.51
CA ILE A 43 -26.61 2.30 -14.67
C ILE A 43 -27.03 2.41 -13.20
N ALA A 44 -28.29 2.13 -12.88
CA ALA A 44 -28.79 2.13 -11.51
C ALA A 44 -28.65 0.76 -10.82
N SER A 45 -28.30 -0.29 -11.58
CA SER A 45 -28.21 -1.67 -11.12
C SER A 45 -26.97 -1.98 -10.29
N ALA A 46 -27.04 -2.99 -9.43
CA ALA A 46 -25.90 -3.46 -8.63
C ALA A 46 -24.82 -4.09 -9.53
N GLU A 47 -25.22 -4.71 -10.63
CA GLU A 47 -24.38 -5.34 -11.65
C GLU A 47 -23.53 -4.30 -12.37
N PHE A 48 -24.05 -3.08 -12.57
CA PHE A 48 -23.25 -1.95 -13.05
C PHE A 48 -22.28 -1.47 -11.98
N PHE A 49 -22.71 -1.36 -10.72
CA PHE A 49 -21.83 -0.99 -9.62
C PHE A 49 -20.67 -1.99 -9.43
N ASN A 50 -20.87 -3.30 -9.66
CA ASN A 50 -19.82 -4.32 -9.55
C ASN A 50 -18.62 -4.08 -10.46
N LEU A 51 -18.76 -3.29 -11.53
CA LEU A 51 -17.64 -2.86 -12.36
C LEU A 51 -16.68 -1.95 -11.57
N HIS A 52 -17.15 -1.18 -10.59
CA HIS A 52 -16.31 -0.32 -9.75
C HIS A 52 -15.25 -1.10 -8.97
N PRO A 53 -15.58 -2.06 -8.09
CA PRO A 53 -14.57 -2.83 -7.37
C PRO A 53 -13.71 -3.68 -8.30
N LEU A 54 -14.27 -4.26 -9.38
CA LEU A 54 -13.48 -5.03 -10.35
C LEU A 54 -12.40 -4.16 -11.02
N LEU A 55 -12.80 -3.02 -11.59
CA LEU A 55 -11.89 -2.11 -12.28
C LEU A 55 -10.85 -1.52 -11.31
N ASN A 56 -11.22 -1.25 -10.06
CA ASN A 56 -10.26 -0.82 -9.03
C ASN A 56 -9.21 -1.87 -8.71
N VAL A 57 -9.59 -3.15 -8.61
CA VAL A 57 -8.62 -4.23 -8.39
C VAL A 57 -7.70 -4.41 -9.60
N LEU A 58 -8.22 -4.32 -10.82
CA LEU A 58 -7.39 -4.36 -12.03
C LEU A 58 -6.45 -3.14 -12.12
N ALA A 59 -6.93 -1.95 -11.75
CA ALA A 59 -6.17 -0.71 -11.79
C ALA A 59 -5.06 -0.68 -10.74
N PHE A 60 -5.44 -0.74 -9.45
CA PHE A 60 -4.55 -0.49 -8.32
C PHE A 60 -3.97 -1.78 -7.73
N GLY A 61 -4.70 -2.89 -7.78
CA GLY A 61 -4.19 -4.18 -7.32
C GLY A 61 -3.20 -4.78 -8.31
N VAL A 62 -3.60 -4.90 -9.58
CA VAL A 62 -2.81 -5.58 -10.62
C VAL A 62 -1.89 -4.59 -11.35
N ALA A 63 -2.42 -3.71 -12.19
CA ALA A 63 -1.60 -2.92 -13.12
C ALA A 63 -0.58 -2.02 -12.41
N MET A 64 -0.98 -1.35 -11.33
CA MET A 64 -0.08 -0.52 -10.53
C MET A 64 1.02 -1.36 -9.87
N THR A 65 0.69 -2.49 -9.24
CA THR A 65 1.69 -3.32 -8.56
C THR A 65 2.66 -3.96 -9.54
N GLU A 66 2.20 -4.47 -10.68
CA GLU A 66 3.07 -4.96 -11.76
C GLU A 66 4.03 -3.87 -12.23
N SER A 67 3.55 -2.64 -12.31
CA SER A 67 4.36 -1.50 -12.68
C SER A 67 5.50 -1.25 -11.69
N LEU A 68 5.23 -1.35 -10.39
CA LEU A 68 6.25 -1.19 -9.35
C LEU A 68 7.29 -2.32 -9.39
N ILE A 69 6.84 -3.54 -9.65
CA ILE A 69 7.70 -4.73 -9.72
C ILE A 69 8.50 -4.76 -11.03
N SER A 70 8.09 -4.06 -12.09
CA SER A 70 8.72 -4.13 -13.42
C SER A 70 10.24 -3.90 -13.44
N PHE A 71 10.75 -2.99 -12.61
CA PHE A 71 12.20 -2.72 -12.46
C PHE A 71 12.94 -3.81 -11.68
N GLN A 72 12.23 -4.63 -10.91
CA GLN A 72 12.80 -5.61 -9.97
C GLN A 72 12.42 -7.07 -10.26
N GLY A 73 11.41 -7.36 -11.08
CA GLY A 73 10.84 -8.70 -11.23
C GLY A 73 11.24 -9.41 -12.51
N PHE A 74 11.41 -8.67 -13.61
CA PHE A 74 11.50 -9.27 -14.95
C PHE A 74 12.91 -9.32 -15.55
N GLY A 75 13.91 -8.74 -14.87
CA GLY A 75 15.30 -8.76 -15.37
C GLY A 75 15.48 -7.97 -16.67
N LEU A 76 14.57 -7.03 -16.94
CA LEU A 76 14.53 -6.23 -18.15
C LEU A 76 15.67 -5.21 -18.17
N ARG A 77 16.13 -4.86 -19.38
CA ARG A 77 17.02 -3.70 -19.58
C ARG A 77 16.32 -2.44 -19.07
N HIS A 78 17.06 -1.54 -18.42
CA HIS A 78 16.51 -0.33 -17.79
C HIS A 78 15.53 0.46 -18.68
N GLY A 79 15.85 0.67 -19.96
CA GLY A 79 14.95 1.36 -20.89
C GLY A 79 13.63 0.62 -21.11
N VAL A 80 13.64 -0.71 -21.20
CA VAL A 80 12.44 -1.54 -21.37
C VAL A 80 11.62 -1.56 -20.08
N ALA A 81 12.28 -1.71 -18.91
CA ALA A 81 11.60 -1.64 -17.61
C ALA A 81 10.89 -0.30 -17.42
N LYS A 82 11.55 0.80 -17.80
CA LYS A 82 10.95 2.14 -17.74
C LYS A 82 9.72 2.26 -18.64
N THR A 83 9.76 1.73 -19.86
CA THR A 83 8.61 1.73 -20.77
C THR A 83 7.46 0.92 -20.22
N LEU A 84 7.75 -0.29 -19.74
CA LEU A 84 6.74 -1.16 -19.15
C LEU A 84 6.10 -0.50 -17.92
N HIS A 85 6.91 0.10 -17.04
CA HIS A 85 6.42 0.85 -15.88
C HIS A 85 5.44 1.97 -16.30
N ALA A 86 5.84 2.80 -17.27
CA ALA A 86 5.01 3.92 -17.72
C ALA A 86 3.69 3.43 -18.36
N LEU A 87 3.73 2.39 -19.20
CA LEU A 87 2.54 1.83 -19.85
C LEU A 87 1.58 1.19 -18.83
N LEU A 88 2.11 0.46 -17.85
CA LEU A 88 1.29 -0.16 -16.81
C LEU A 88 0.66 0.89 -15.88
N GLN A 89 1.37 1.97 -15.54
CA GLN A 89 0.77 3.08 -14.79
C GLN A 89 -0.30 3.81 -15.61
N LEU A 90 -0.08 3.99 -16.91
CA LEU A 90 -1.09 4.59 -17.79
C LEU A 90 -2.35 3.71 -17.85
N ALA A 91 -2.20 2.39 -17.99
CA ALA A 91 -3.32 1.46 -17.95
C ALA A 91 -4.05 1.52 -16.61
N SER A 92 -3.31 1.56 -15.50
CA SER A 92 -3.86 1.73 -14.15
C SER A 92 -4.71 3.00 -14.04
N LEU A 93 -4.23 4.14 -14.58
CA LEU A 93 -5.00 5.38 -14.58
C LEU A 93 -6.28 5.31 -15.39
N ILE A 94 -6.23 4.74 -16.60
CA ILE A 94 -7.41 4.62 -17.47
C ILE A 94 -8.48 3.76 -16.79
N LEU A 95 -8.08 2.62 -16.24
CA LEU A 95 -8.97 1.72 -15.49
C LEU A 95 -9.52 2.41 -14.24
N GLY A 96 -8.68 3.16 -13.52
CA GLY A 96 -9.09 3.95 -12.37
C GLY A 96 -10.14 5.00 -12.73
N ILE A 97 -9.93 5.79 -13.78
CA ILE A 97 -10.88 6.79 -14.28
C ILE A 97 -12.23 6.14 -14.59
N ALA A 98 -12.21 4.98 -15.28
CA ALA A 98 -13.41 4.22 -15.57
C ALA A 98 -14.12 3.81 -14.27
N ALA A 99 -13.40 3.20 -13.32
CA ALA A 99 -13.94 2.79 -12.03
C ALA A 99 -14.56 3.97 -11.25
N PHE A 100 -13.90 5.13 -11.24
CA PHE A 100 -14.40 6.34 -10.57
C PHE A 100 -15.68 6.86 -11.25
N SER A 101 -15.70 6.85 -12.59
CA SER A 101 -16.88 7.24 -13.37
C SER A 101 -18.07 6.34 -13.09
N ILE A 102 -17.86 5.02 -12.95
CA ILE A 102 -18.91 4.04 -12.61
C ILE A 102 -19.58 4.39 -11.28
N VAL A 103 -18.81 4.61 -10.20
CA VAL A 103 -19.41 4.87 -8.88
C VAL A 103 -20.16 6.20 -8.83
N VAL A 104 -19.63 7.25 -9.49
CA VAL A 104 -20.31 8.56 -9.55
C VAL A 104 -21.61 8.45 -10.38
N ALA A 105 -21.57 7.75 -11.51
CA ALA A 105 -22.77 7.53 -12.33
C ALA A 105 -23.84 6.72 -11.59
N TYR A 106 -23.44 5.64 -10.91
CA TYR A 106 -24.33 4.80 -10.12
C TYR A 106 -25.00 5.57 -8.97
N HIS A 107 -24.23 6.36 -8.21
CA HIS A 107 -24.78 7.19 -7.14
C HIS A 107 -25.74 8.25 -7.68
N ASN A 108 -25.38 8.93 -8.77
CA ASN A 108 -26.24 9.95 -9.37
C ASN A 108 -27.55 9.36 -9.90
N ALA A 109 -27.51 8.18 -10.54
CA ALA A 109 -28.69 7.49 -11.03
C ALA A 109 -29.65 7.09 -9.90
N ASN A 110 -29.11 6.75 -8.73
CA ASN A 110 -29.88 6.38 -7.55
C ASN A 110 -30.15 7.55 -6.57
N SER A 111 -29.75 8.78 -6.91
CA SER A 111 -29.82 9.95 -6.02
C SER A 111 -29.13 9.76 -4.66
N TYR A 112 -28.08 8.94 -4.61
CA TYR A 112 -27.24 8.80 -3.42
C TYR A 112 -26.26 9.97 -3.32
N PRO A 113 -26.00 10.50 -2.11
CA PRO A 113 -24.97 11.51 -1.93
C PRO A 113 -23.59 10.92 -2.27
N ASN A 114 -22.75 11.70 -2.93
CA ASN A 114 -21.36 11.34 -3.20
C ASN A 114 -20.44 11.74 -2.04
N PHE A 115 -19.30 11.05 -1.92
CA PHE A 115 -18.19 11.42 -1.02
C PHE A 115 -18.51 11.56 0.48
N TYR A 116 -19.51 10.84 0.98
CA TYR A 116 -19.89 10.91 2.40
C TYR A 116 -19.20 9.86 3.29
N SER A 117 -18.66 8.79 2.69
CA SER A 117 -18.08 7.67 3.45
C SER A 117 -16.57 7.81 3.60
N VAL A 118 -16.01 7.26 4.69
CA VAL A 118 -14.55 7.20 4.88
C VAL A 118 -13.86 6.47 3.73
N HIS A 119 -14.49 5.40 3.21
CA HIS A 119 -14.00 4.69 2.02
C HIS A 119 -13.80 5.64 0.82
N SER A 120 -14.76 6.53 0.57
CA SER A 120 -14.67 7.49 -0.53
C SER A 120 -13.57 8.55 -0.34
N TRP A 121 -13.29 8.95 0.90
CA TRP A 121 -12.21 9.90 1.21
C TRP A 121 -10.83 9.26 1.02
N ILE A 122 -10.65 8.03 1.53
CA ILE A 122 -9.43 7.25 1.34
C ILE A 122 -9.23 6.95 -0.15
N GLY A 123 -10.28 6.49 -0.84
CA GLY A 123 -10.25 6.22 -2.27
C GLY A 123 -9.84 7.46 -3.06
N LEU A 124 -10.50 8.61 -2.86
CA LEU A 124 -10.16 9.86 -3.54
C LEU A 124 -8.70 10.27 -3.29
N THR A 125 -8.21 10.08 -2.07
CA THR A 125 -6.79 10.32 -1.75
C THR A 125 -5.88 9.43 -2.61
N VAL A 126 -6.14 8.12 -2.68
CA VAL A 126 -5.39 7.18 -3.53
C VAL A 126 -5.42 7.60 -5.00
N TYR A 127 -6.58 8.00 -5.52
CA TYR A 127 -6.72 8.50 -6.89
C TYR A 127 -5.83 9.71 -7.14
N VAL A 128 -5.92 10.75 -6.30
CA VAL A 128 -5.12 11.97 -6.46
C VAL A 128 -3.61 11.65 -6.39
N PHE A 129 -3.20 10.80 -5.45
CA PHE A 129 -1.81 10.36 -5.35
C PHE A 129 -1.34 9.60 -6.58
N ALA A 130 -2.13 8.67 -7.11
CA ALA A 130 -1.79 7.91 -8.31
C ALA A 130 -1.59 8.81 -9.53
N TRP A 131 -2.50 9.78 -9.72
CA TRP A 131 -2.45 10.71 -10.86
C TRP A 131 -1.26 11.66 -10.77
N THR A 132 -1.05 12.27 -9.60
CA THR A 132 0.09 13.17 -9.38
C THR A 132 1.41 12.43 -9.56
N GLN A 133 1.50 11.18 -9.11
CA GLN A 133 2.69 10.36 -9.29
C GLN A 133 2.96 9.96 -10.73
N PHE A 134 1.93 9.62 -11.49
CA PHE A 134 2.08 9.34 -12.92
C PHE A 134 2.49 10.58 -13.70
N LEU A 135 1.78 11.70 -13.52
CA LEU A 135 2.08 12.94 -14.23
C LEU A 135 3.47 13.45 -13.89
N GLY A 136 3.83 13.49 -12.60
CA GLY A 136 5.18 13.83 -12.15
C GLY A 136 6.23 12.89 -12.77
N GLY A 137 5.95 11.58 -12.81
CA GLY A 137 6.83 10.60 -13.43
C GLY A 137 7.01 10.80 -14.94
N LEU A 138 5.92 11.11 -15.64
CA LEU A 138 5.90 11.37 -17.08
C LEU A 138 6.70 12.64 -17.41
N PHE A 139 6.39 13.75 -16.76
CA PHE A 139 7.03 15.04 -17.05
C PHE A 139 8.50 15.08 -16.60
N ILE A 140 8.83 14.49 -15.45
CA ILE A 140 10.20 14.56 -14.90
C ILE A 140 11.10 13.47 -15.48
N PHE A 141 10.63 12.23 -15.60
CA PHE A 141 11.51 11.12 -15.99
C PHE A 141 11.35 10.68 -17.43
N TRP A 142 10.14 10.73 -18.01
CA TRP A 142 9.87 10.17 -19.34
C TRP A 142 10.22 11.13 -20.48
N LEU A 143 9.73 12.37 -20.42
CA LEU A 143 9.91 13.34 -21.50
C LEU A 143 11.36 13.88 -21.54
N PRO A 144 12.07 13.75 -22.68
CA PRO A 144 13.42 14.28 -22.81
C PRO A 144 13.39 15.82 -22.83
N GLY A 145 14.38 16.44 -22.19
CA GLY A 145 14.55 17.91 -22.21
C GLY A 145 13.70 18.72 -21.23
N LEU A 146 12.65 18.13 -20.63
CA LEU A 146 11.74 18.91 -19.77
C LEU A 146 12.27 19.16 -18.36
N ALA A 147 13.03 18.22 -17.79
CA ALA A 147 13.61 18.34 -16.45
C ALA A 147 15.15 18.27 -16.50
N PRO A 148 15.87 19.20 -15.85
CA PRO A 148 17.32 19.14 -15.73
C PRO A 148 17.74 17.96 -14.83
N PRO A 149 18.97 17.42 -14.98
CA PRO A 149 19.45 16.28 -14.20
C PRO A 149 19.35 16.47 -12.68
N ALA A 150 19.60 17.68 -12.18
CA ALA A 150 19.50 18.02 -10.77
C ALA A 150 18.06 17.85 -10.23
N LEU A 151 17.05 18.28 -10.98
CA LEU A 151 15.64 18.11 -10.61
C LEU A 151 15.23 16.63 -10.62
N LYS A 152 15.68 15.87 -11.62
CA LYS A 152 15.46 14.41 -11.68
C LYS A 152 16.05 13.73 -10.45
N ALA A 153 17.29 14.05 -10.07
CA ALA A 153 17.94 13.48 -8.90
C ALA A 153 17.20 13.81 -7.60
N ALA A 154 16.78 15.07 -7.43
CA ALA A 154 16.03 15.51 -6.25
C ALA A 154 14.65 14.82 -6.14
N PHE A 155 13.93 14.70 -7.25
CA PHE A 155 12.58 14.13 -7.26
C PHE A 155 12.57 12.60 -7.23
N LEU A 156 13.66 11.94 -7.65
CA LEU A 156 13.73 10.48 -7.73
C LEU A 156 13.48 9.81 -6.38
N ARG A 157 13.97 10.39 -5.29
CA ARG A 157 13.72 9.89 -3.93
C ARG A 157 12.23 9.92 -3.60
N TYR A 158 11.57 11.06 -3.84
CA TYR A 158 10.14 11.22 -3.58
C TYR A 158 9.30 10.31 -4.45
N HIS A 159 9.59 10.23 -5.75
CA HIS A 159 8.86 9.35 -6.66
C HIS A 159 8.92 7.89 -6.24
N LYS A 160 10.11 7.40 -5.84
CA LYS A 160 10.28 6.03 -5.32
C LYS A 160 9.58 5.80 -3.99
N VAL A 161 9.78 6.68 -3.01
CA VAL A 161 9.22 6.52 -1.66
C VAL A 161 7.70 6.64 -1.70
N LEU A 162 7.16 7.66 -2.35
CA LEU A 162 5.71 7.86 -2.47
C LEU A 162 5.07 6.77 -3.34
N GLY A 163 5.77 6.26 -4.36
CA GLY A 163 5.31 5.13 -5.16
C GLY A 163 5.15 3.86 -4.32
N VAL A 164 6.10 3.61 -3.42
CA VAL A 164 6.05 2.47 -2.49
C VAL A 164 5.11 2.73 -1.31
N LEU A 165 4.95 3.96 -0.82
CA LEU A 165 3.98 4.27 0.24
C LEU A 165 2.53 4.14 -0.25
N GLY A 166 2.28 4.34 -1.54
CA GLY A 166 0.99 3.96 -2.17
C GLY A 166 0.80 2.45 -2.32
N ALA A 167 1.87 1.65 -2.19
CA ALA A 167 1.89 0.19 -2.29
C ALA A 167 2.57 -0.40 -1.04
N ASP A 168 1.90 -0.20 0.09
CA ASP A 168 2.27 -0.58 1.46
C ASP A 168 3.62 -1.32 1.67
N ARG A 169 4.62 -0.58 2.17
CA ARG A 169 5.73 -1.13 2.97
C ARG A 169 6.02 -0.20 4.15
N THR A 170 5.25 -0.37 5.22
CA THR A 170 5.48 0.28 6.50
C THR A 170 6.45 -0.48 7.44
N THR A 171 7.22 -1.46 6.95
CA THR A 171 7.97 -2.36 7.88
C THR A 171 9.48 -2.53 7.65
N SER A 172 10.14 -1.82 6.71
CA SER A 172 11.60 -2.00 6.52
C SER A 172 12.47 -0.74 6.62
N ALA A 173 11.88 0.45 6.74
CA ALA A 173 12.66 1.68 6.96
C ALA A 173 13.34 1.73 8.35
N GLY A 174 12.91 0.90 9.30
CA GLY A 174 13.52 0.80 10.64
C GLY A 174 14.78 -0.07 10.72
N CYS A 175 15.05 -0.95 9.74
CA CYS A 175 16.17 -1.89 9.83
C CYS A 175 17.45 -1.43 9.09
N GLU A 176 17.37 -0.48 8.16
CA GLU A 176 18.54 -0.01 7.40
C GLU A 176 19.40 1.00 8.21
N ALA A 177 18.86 1.55 9.30
CA ALA A 177 19.57 2.46 10.20
C ALA A 177 20.56 1.75 11.16
N SER A 178 20.68 0.43 11.07
CA SER A 178 21.43 -0.40 12.04
C SER A 178 22.49 -1.30 11.40
N ARG A 179 23.04 -0.94 10.22
CA ARG A 179 24.28 -1.59 9.76
C ARG A 179 25.47 -1.03 10.56
N PRO A 180 26.19 -1.86 11.34
CA PRO A 180 27.42 -1.41 11.98
C PRO A 180 28.52 -1.31 10.91
N GLY A 181 29.10 -0.12 10.72
CA GLY A 181 30.36 0.00 9.99
C GLY A 181 30.55 1.16 9.01
N ASP A 182 29.66 2.17 8.94
CA ASP A 182 29.92 3.37 8.14
C ASP A 182 30.48 4.51 9.02
N PRO A 183 31.77 4.86 8.92
CA PRO A 183 32.39 5.91 9.72
C PRO A 183 32.04 7.33 9.24
N SER A 184 31.21 7.48 8.19
CA SER A 184 30.83 8.80 7.68
C SER A 184 29.71 9.50 8.46
N CYS A 185 29.10 8.83 9.45
CA CYS A 185 28.00 9.39 10.25
C CYS A 185 28.44 9.82 11.66
N ALA A 186 29.60 10.45 11.80
CA ALA A 186 29.96 11.17 13.02
C ALA A 186 29.13 12.47 13.08
N THR A 187 28.08 12.47 13.90
CA THR A 187 27.36 13.70 14.25
C THR A 187 28.29 14.65 15.02
N PRO A 188 28.19 15.99 14.83
CA PRO A 188 29.07 16.95 15.48
C PRO A 188 28.45 17.44 16.80
N PHE A 189 28.26 16.59 17.80
CA PHE A 189 27.96 17.07 19.15
C PHE A 189 28.55 16.11 20.21
N PRO A 190 29.38 16.60 21.14
CA PRO A 190 29.83 15.79 22.26
C PRO A 190 28.73 15.69 23.34
N PRO A 191 28.58 14.54 24.01
CA PRO A 191 27.67 14.43 25.15
C PRO A 191 28.24 15.13 26.39
N PRO A 192 27.41 15.73 27.24
CA PRO A 192 27.85 16.35 28.48
C PRO A 192 28.06 15.29 29.57
N GLY A 193 29.24 15.33 30.20
CA GLY A 193 29.39 15.09 31.63
C GLY A 193 29.30 13.64 32.11
N THR A 194 30.47 13.02 32.23
CA THR A 194 30.78 11.88 33.11
C THR A 194 30.47 12.16 34.58
N ALA A 195 29.78 11.23 35.26
CA ALA A 195 29.92 11.01 36.70
C ALA A 195 29.57 9.55 37.03
N ASP A 196 30.60 8.78 37.38
CA ASP A 196 30.54 7.47 38.01
C ASP A 196 29.94 7.56 39.44
N THR A 197 29.35 6.46 39.95
CA THR A 197 29.81 5.72 41.16
C THR A 197 28.76 4.72 41.73
N GLY A 198 29.23 3.49 42.06
CA GLY A 198 28.71 2.54 43.08
C GLY A 198 27.60 1.57 42.63
N PHE A 199 27.73 0.25 42.49
CA PHE A 199 28.32 -0.86 43.29
C PHE A 199 27.57 -1.24 44.59
N MET A 200 27.24 -2.55 44.71
CA MET A 200 26.59 -3.32 45.80
C MET A 200 25.09 -3.03 46.04
N GLY A 201 24.18 -3.97 46.29
CA GLY A 201 24.21 -5.37 46.70
C GLY A 201 22.96 -5.65 47.58
N ALA A 202 22.55 -6.91 47.71
CA ALA A 202 21.63 -7.46 48.72
C ALA A 202 20.10 -7.22 48.62
N GLU A 203 19.39 -8.29 48.25
CA GLU A 203 18.54 -9.09 49.18
C GLU A 203 17.56 -8.35 50.11
N ASN A 204 16.24 -8.50 49.87
CA ASN A 204 15.26 -8.92 50.89
C ASN A 204 13.82 -8.94 50.33
N GLN A 205 13.22 -10.14 50.31
CA GLN A 205 11.77 -10.31 50.45
C GLN A 205 11.39 -10.19 51.94
N PRO A 206 10.13 -9.82 52.23
CA PRO A 206 9.38 -10.63 53.19
C PRO A 206 7.94 -10.97 52.76
N SER A 207 7.66 -12.28 52.80
CA SER A 207 6.55 -12.96 53.49
C SER A 207 5.11 -12.42 53.48
N ALA A 208 4.25 -13.31 52.97
CA ALA A 208 3.11 -13.93 53.68
C ALA A 208 1.70 -13.28 53.63
N GLN A 209 0.85 -13.99 52.89
CA GLN A 209 -0.43 -14.57 53.34
C GLN A 209 -1.51 -13.61 53.87
N LEU A 210 -2.56 -13.38 53.06
CA LEU A 210 -3.92 -13.68 53.52
C LEU A 210 -4.87 -14.03 52.35
N ARG A 211 -5.51 -15.19 52.51
CA ARG A 211 -6.56 -15.79 51.67
C ARG A 211 -7.79 -14.90 51.55
N ARG A 212 -8.48 -14.91 50.39
CA ARG A 212 -9.78 -15.59 50.23
C ARG A 212 -10.36 -15.48 48.81
N ASN A 213 -10.63 -16.65 48.23
CA ASN A 213 -11.54 -16.87 47.11
C ASN A 213 -12.97 -16.40 47.46
N LYS A 214 -13.68 -15.83 46.47
CA LYS A 214 -15.13 -16.01 46.36
C LYS A 214 -15.54 -16.15 44.89
N ALA A 215 -16.04 -17.34 44.58
CA ALA A 215 -16.59 -17.76 43.29
C ALA A 215 -18.03 -17.21 43.07
N PRO A 216 -18.62 -17.36 41.87
CA PRO A 216 -19.80 -16.62 41.43
C PRO A 216 -21.11 -17.26 41.91
N SER A 217 -22.12 -16.41 42.14
CA SER A 217 -23.47 -16.83 42.54
C SER A 217 -24.42 -16.78 41.34
N ASN A 218 -24.70 -17.95 40.75
CA ASN A 218 -25.88 -18.20 39.94
C ASN A 218 -27.02 -18.70 40.83
N ARG A 219 -28.23 -18.17 40.67
CA ARG A 219 -29.47 -18.88 41.01
C ARG A 219 -30.65 -18.38 40.15
N PRO A 220 -31.45 -19.28 39.54
CA PRO A 220 -32.70 -18.94 38.86
C PRO A 220 -33.95 -19.25 39.71
N VAL A 221 -35.10 -18.88 39.13
CA VAL A 221 -36.50 -19.29 39.39
C VAL A 221 -37.26 -18.57 40.52
N ASN A 222 -38.16 -17.67 40.12
CA ASN A 222 -39.63 -17.89 40.12
C ASN A 222 -40.29 -16.91 39.14
#